data_AF-A0A543PKV7-F1
#
_entry.id   AF-A0A543PKV7-F1
#
_cell.length_a   1.000
_cell.length_b   1.000
_cell.length_c   1.000
_cell.angle_alpha   90.00
_cell.angle_beta   90.00
_cell.angle_gamma   90.00
#
_symmetry.space_group_name_H-M   'P 1'
#
loop_
_entity.id
_entity.type
_entity.pdbx_description
1 polymer ?
#
loop_
_entity_poly.entity_id
_entity_poly.type
_entity_poly.pdbx_seq_one_letter_code
_entity_poly.pdbx_strand_id
1 'polypeptide(L)' 'MDLPQLWPLLPTSTRSWLVDHNGEALPDDIVADILGVTGNQTSPQWWAGTSTDGGTQLTDEAVDWIESVANDEGLL' A
#
# COMPACT_ATOMS: atom_id res chain seq x y z
N MET A 1 8.63 3.12 -9.32
CA MET A 1 7.90 1.84 -9.19
C MET A 1 6.47 2.18 -8.85
N ASP A 2 5.53 1.63 -9.60
CA ASP A 2 4.09 1.76 -9.33
C ASP A 2 3.63 0.65 -8.37
N LEU A 3 2.38 0.75 -7.90
CA LEU A 3 1.82 -0.19 -6.93
C LEU A 3 1.69 -1.64 -7.47
N PRO A 4 1.26 -1.89 -8.72
CA PRO A 4 1.26 -3.23 -9.29
C PRO A 4 2.63 -3.91 -9.33
N GLN A 5 3.70 -3.16 -9.62
CA GLN A 5 5.07 -3.69 -9.60
C GLN A 5 5.56 -3.95 -8.18
N LEU A 6 5.16 -3.11 -7.22
CA LEU A 6 5.51 -3.24 -5.81
C LEU A 6 4.81 -4.45 -5.17
N TRP A 7 3.52 -4.64 -5.46
CA TRP A 7 2.66 -5.62 -4.81
C TRP A 7 3.25 -7.04 -4.68
N PRO A 8 3.72 -7.71 -5.75
CA PRO A 8 4.24 -9.07 -5.64
C PRO A 8 5.53 -9.19 -4.81
N LEU A 9 6.20 -8.07 -4.52
CA LEU A 9 7.42 -8.02 -3.74
C LEU A 9 7.16 -7.86 -2.23
N LEU A 10 5.95 -7.44 -1.85
CA LEU A 10 5.56 -7.27 -0.45
C LEU A 10 5.38 -8.63 0.24
N PRO A 11 5.75 -8.75 1.53
CA PRO A 11 5.44 -9.94 2.31
C PRO A 11 3.94 -10.26 2.26
N THR A 12 3.60 -11.55 2.29
CA THR A 12 2.21 -11.99 2.22
C THR A 12 1.38 -11.40 3.36
N SER A 13 1.94 -11.29 4.57
CA SER A 13 1.27 -10.64 5.72
C SER A 13 0.93 -9.18 5.45
N THR A 14 1.85 -8.43 4.84
CA THR A 14 1.68 -7.03 4.47
C THR A 14 0.56 -6.87 3.45
N ARG A 15 0.55 -7.72 2.41
CA ARG A 15 -0.53 -7.74 1.42
C ARG A 15 -1.88 -8.09 2.03
N SER A 16 -1.95 -9.09 2.91
CA SER A 16 -3.18 -9.44 3.61
C SER A 16 -3.70 -8.28 4.46
N TRP A 17 -2.83 -7.64 5.23
CA TRP A 17 -3.22 -6.47 6.02
C TRP A 17 -3.72 -5.33 5.13
N LEU A 18 -3.03 -5.04 4.03
CA LEU A 18 -3.43 -4.02 3.07
C LEU A 18 -4.79 -4.33 2.44
N VAL A 19 -5.08 -5.59 2.12
CA VAL A 19 -6.40 -6.00 1.62
C VAL A 19 -7.50 -5.70 2.65
N ASP A 20 -7.24 -5.92 3.94
CA ASP A 20 -8.24 -5.76 5.00
C ASP A 20 -8.37 -4.30 5.50
N HIS A 21 -7.33 -3.48 5.35
CA HIS A 21 -7.18 -2.18 6.06
C HIS A 21 -6.60 -1.04 5.19
N ASN A 22 -6.63 -1.12 3.86
CA ASN A 22 -6.02 -0.14 2.94
C ASN A 22 -6.38 1.34 3.17
N GLY A 23 -7.58 1.65 3.67
CA GLY A 23 -8.02 3.01 3.99
C GLY A 23 -7.57 3.52 5.38
N GLU A 24 -6.95 2.66 6.19
CA GLU A 24 -6.48 3.02 7.53
C GLU A 24 -5.06 3.61 7.49
N ALA A 25 -4.65 4.24 8.60
CA ALA A 25 -3.26 4.65 8.77
C ALA A 25 -2.35 3.42 8.82
N LEU A 26 -1.27 3.44 8.04
CA LEU A 26 -0.29 2.37 7.97
C LEU A 26 0.47 2.23 9.30
N PRO A 27 0.47 1.04 9.91
CA PRO A 27 1.35 0.74 11.03
C PRO A 27 2.83 0.76 10.61
N ASP A 28 3.72 0.98 11.58
CA ASP A 28 5.16 1.16 11.33
C ASP A 28 5.83 -0.04 10.64
N ASP A 29 5.37 -1.26 10.91
CA ASP A 29 5.88 -2.48 10.27
C ASP A 29 5.47 -2.58 8.80
N ILE A 30 4.22 -2.22 8.46
CA ILE A 30 3.75 -2.12 7.07
C ILE A 30 4.52 -1.04 6.30
N VAL A 31 4.77 0.11 6.93
CA VAL A 31 5.63 1.17 6.38
C VAL A 31 7.04 0.65 6.13
N ALA A 32 7.63 -0.07 7.10
CA ALA A 32 8.97 -0.62 6.97
C ALA A 32 9.08 -1.67 5.85
N ASP A 33 8.08 -2.52 5.68
CA ASP A 33 8.04 -3.50 4.59
C ASP A 33 7.99 -2.83 3.22
N ILE A 34 7.11 -1.83 3.05
CA ILE A 34 6.99 -1.06 1.80
C ILE A 34 8.31 -0.37 1.48
N LEU A 35 8.88 0.38 2.43
CA LEU A 35 10.12 1.11 2.23
C LEU A 35 11.33 0.18 2.05
N GLY A 36 11.33 -0.99 2.69
CA GLY A 36 12.37 -2.01 2.53
C GLY A 36 12.45 -2.51 1.08
N VAL A 37 11.30 -2.72 0.44
CA VAL A 37 11.22 -3.17 -0.96
C VAL A 37 11.55 -2.05 -1.94
N THR A 38 11.14 -0.81 -1.65
CA THR A 38 11.37 0.33 -2.56
C THR A 38 12.76 0.97 -2.41
N GLY A 39 13.56 0.55 -1.42
CA GLY A 39 14.83 1.20 -1.12
C GLY A 39 14.64 2.60 -0.52
N ASN A 40 13.68 2.73 0.40
CA ASN A 40 13.27 3.98 1.04
C ASN A 40 12.77 5.06 0.07
N GLN A 41 12.28 4.68 -1.11
CA GLN A 41 11.69 5.60 -2.08
C GLN A 41 10.16 5.52 -2.02
N THR A 42 9.49 6.67 -2.09
CA THR A 42 8.03 6.78 -2.14
C THR A 42 7.58 7.33 -3.49
N SER A 43 6.36 7.00 -3.91
CA SER A 43 5.73 7.60 -5.11
C SER A 43 4.44 8.32 -4.72
N PRO A 44 4.19 9.55 -5.20
CA PRO A 44 2.92 10.23 -4.95
C PRO A 44 1.70 9.54 -5.58
N GLN A 45 1.90 8.53 -6.42
CA GLN A 45 0.80 7.72 -6.97
C GLN A 45 0.19 6.75 -5.97
N TRP A 46 0.96 6.32 -4.97
CA TRP A 46 0.50 5.35 -3.96
C TRP A 46 0.81 5.74 -2.52
N TRP A 47 1.63 6.78 -2.31
CA TRP A 47 2.01 7.28 -1.00
C TRP A 47 1.44 8.68 -0.77
N ALA A 48 0.42 8.80 0.07
CA ALA A 48 -0.12 10.10 0.46
C ALA A 48 0.76 10.79 1.52
N GLY A 49 1.58 10.00 2.23
CA GLY A 49 2.41 10.49 3.33
C GLY A 49 1.62 10.63 4.62
N THR A 50 2.12 11.48 5.53
CA THR A 50 1.52 11.67 6.85
C THR A 50 0.24 12.49 6.75
N SER A 51 -0.88 11.89 7.18
CA SER A 51 -2.18 12.55 7.37
C SER A 51 -2.12 13.62 8.47
N THR A 52 -3.19 14.41 8.59
CA THR A 52 -3.33 15.42 9.67
C THR A 52 -3.24 14.83 11.07
N ASP A 53 -3.59 13.55 11.21
CA ASP A 53 -3.64 12.85 12.49
C ASP A 53 -2.31 12.15 12.80
N GLY A 54 -1.30 12.34 11.96
CA GLY A 54 0.08 11.86 12.17
C GLY A 54 0.37 10.46 11.63
N GLY A 55 -0.65 9.72 11.17
CA GLY A 55 -0.50 8.41 10.55
C GLY A 55 -0.16 8.51 9.07
N THR A 56 0.71 7.63 8.58
CA THR A 56 1.01 7.53 7.14
C THR A 56 -0.13 6.84 6.41
N GLN A 57 -0.52 7.32 5.23
CA GLN A 57 -1.61 6.72 4.45
C GLN A 57 -1.21 6.45 2.99
N LEU A 58 -1.93 5.53 2.37
CA LEU A 58 -1.95 5.36 0.92
C LEU A 58 -2.81 6.46 0.28
N THR A 59 -2.62 6.67 -1.01
CA THR A 59 -3.54 7.51 -1.80
C THR A 59 -4.85 6.77 -2.07
N ASP A 60 -5.94 7.51 -2.32
CA ASP A 60 -7.22 6.92 -2.72
C ASP A 60 -7.07 6.00 -3.94
N GLU A 61 -6.27 6.39 -4.94
CA GLU A 61 -5.98 5.57 -6.12
C GLU A 61 -5.33 4.22 -5.77
N ALA A 62 -4.46 4.20 -4.76
CA ALA A 62 -3.85 2.96 -4.28
C ALA A 62 -4.84 2.10 -3.48
N VAL A 63 -5.71 2.72 -2.69
CA VAL A 63 -6.80 2.04 -1.98
C VAL A 63 -7.71 1.34 -2.99
N ASP A 64 -8.24 2.09 -3.97
CA ASP A 64 -9.12 1.57 -5.02
C ASP A 64 -8.48 0.41 -5.78
N TRP A 65 -7.18 0.51 -6.10
CA TRP A 65 -6.46 -0.55 -6.77
C TRP A 65 -6.36 -1.82 -5.89
N ILE A 66 -6.07 -1.68 -4.60
CA ILE A 66 -6.00 -2.81 -3.66
C ILE A 66 -7.38 -3.48 -3.52
N GLU A 67 -8.47 -2.70 -3.46
CA GLU A 67 -9.84 -3.23 -3.42
C GLU A 67 -10.16 -4.05 -4.68
N SER A 68 -9.76 -3.57 -5.86
CA SER A 68 -9.92 -4.31 -7.12
C SER A 68 -9.14 -5.62 -7.14
N VAL A 69 -7.92 -5.64 -6.58
CA VAL A 69 -7.11 -6.86 -6.44
C VAL A 69 -7.74 -7.82 -5.43
N ALA A 70 -8.26 -7.32 -4.31
CA ALA A 70 -8.90 -8.12 -3.27
C ALA A 70 -10.18 -8.82 -3.76
N ASN A 71 -10.94 -8.16 -4.64
CA ASN A 71 -12.16 -8.70 -5.22
C ASN A 71 -11.92 -9.62 -6.44
N ASP A 72 -10.66 -9.94 -6.77
CA ASP A 72 -10.26 -10.65 -8.00
C ASP A 72 -10.73 -9.95 -9.30
N GLU A 73 -11.13 -8.67 -9.23
CA GLU A 73 -11.62 -7.88 -10.37
C GLU A 73 -10.48 -7.32 -11.23
N GLY A 74 -9.24 -7.36 -10.72
CA GLY A 74 -8.04 -6.79 -11.36
C GLY A 74 -7.22 -7.73 -12.25
N LEU A 75 -7.65 -8.98 -12.48
CA LEU A 75 -6.93 -9.95 -13.33
C LEU A 75 -7.80 -10.41 -14.52
N LEU A 76 -7.98 -9.53 -15.51
CA LEU A 76 -8.45 -9.89 -16.86
C LEU A 76 -7.47 -9.38 -17.92
#